data_AF-A0AA35RYA5-F1
#
_entry.id   AF-A0AA35RYA5-F1
#
_cell.length_a   1.000
_cell.length_b   1.000
_cell.length_c   1.000
_cell.angle_alpha   90.00
_cell.angle_beta   90.00
_cell.angle_gamma   90.00
#
_symmetry.space_group_name_H-M   'P 1'
#
loop_
_entity.id
_entity.type
_entity.pdbx_description
1 polymer ?
#
loop_
_entity_poly.entity_id
_entity_poly.type
_entity_poly.pdbx_seq_one_letter_code
_entity_poly.pdbx_strand_id
1 'polypeptide(L)'
;MMPLEPFVKLHNEALKSFLNDLCDVNEFHEALQLEEYIALCRKEIRIDISVNEIALVHTLLLKYRENIVRTEGDEVVTYLRDLPEPTEEMSSNQTHVKMALLQHSRENLGMPAQSPRGVSLDVYDELATTKRQCRHLLKRLFRVTPHCLDRPSLQEALKQAEEVPLRDVPADARLASEHVATLQSLGGPSMVVELYAELRTTFQDRERLLQEAEFQLRSLRGVYETMIEHTDTLMEQLDAYREYLDAVRAKVGQSHTNSMYLFRKPRGSHRFTHTQLEKDGVIIETRGIPQSKRGSINYTLQCTGPGVFTIAISYKGTFVRRPTPFPYWPIHLCYIWKVGTLSLFSTFRTTCINIHAYHECLMLRDLQP
;
A
#
# COMPACT_ATOMS: atom_id res chain seq x y z
N MET A 1 -6.43 -24.52 16.05
CA MET A 1 -6.44 -23.25 15.29
C MET A 1 -5.04 -22.81 14.79
N MET A 2 -3.99 -23.66 14.82
CA MET A 2 -2.62 -23.29 14.40
C MET A 2 -2.07 -23.86 13.06
N PRO A 3 -2.65 -24.87 12.38
CA PRO A 3 -1.96 -25.47 11.21
C PRO A 3 -2.21 -24.77 9.87
N LEU A 4 -3.10 -23.76 9.81
CA LEU A 4 -3.48 -23.09 8.56
C LEU A 4 -2.67 -21.81 8.26
N GLU A 5 -2.00 -21.23 9.25
CA GLU A 5 -1.14 -20.05 9.06
C GLU A 5 -0.05 -20.23 7.98
N PRO A 6 0.72 -21.34 7.95
CA PRO A 6 1.74 -21.51 6.91
C PRO A 6 1.11 -21.68 5.52
N PHE A 7 -0.06 -22.31 5.41
CA PHE A 7 -0.78 -22.48 4.16
C PHE A 7 -1.29 -21.13 3.61
N VAL A 8 -1.87 -20.30 4.48
CA VAL A 8 -2.34 -18.96 4.14
C VAL A 8 -1.19 -18.03 3.79
N LYS A 9 -0.03 -18.15 4.45
CA LYS A 9 1.18 -17.38 4.10
C LYS A 9 1.73 -17.79 2.72
N LEU A 10 1.73 -19.09 2.42
CA LEU A 10 2.21 -19.62 1.14
C LEU A 10 1.35 -19.15 -0.04
N HIS A 11 0.03 -19.04 0.14
CA HIS A 11 -0.92 -18.68 -0.94
C HIS A 11 -1.37 -17.22 -0.88
N ASN A 12 -0.80 -16.41 0.02
CA ASN A 12 -1.20 -15.02 0.23
C ASN A 12 -1.01 -14.18 -1.03
N GLU A 13 0.10 -14.39 -1.74
CA GLU A 13 0.43 -13.67 -2.97
C GLU A 13 -0.51 -14.07 -4.12
N ALA A 14 -0.81 -15.37 -4.27
CA ALA A 14 -1.78 -15.84 -5.25
C ALA A 14 -3.19 -15.29 -4.98
N LEU A 15 -3.58 -15.22 -3.71
CA LEU A 15 -4.88 -14.69 -3.31
C LEU A 15 -4.94 -13.16 -3.49
N LYS A 16 -3.84 -12.44 -3.23
CA LYS A 16 -3.73 -11.00 -3.54
C LYS A 16 -3.78 -10.72 -5.04
N SER A 17 -3.08 -11.52 -5.85
CA SER A 17 -3.15 -11.42 -7.31
C SER A 17 -4.59 -11.63 -7.78
N PHE A 18 -5.24 -12.71 -7.33
CA PHE A 18 -6.62 -13.00 -7.68
C PHE A 18 -7.60 -11.89 -7.28
N LEU A 19 -7.46 -11.31 -6.07
CA LEU A 19 -8.31 -10.21 -5.63
C LEU A 19 -8.06 -8.93 -6.43
N ASN A 20 -6.82 -8.66 -6.83
CA ASN A 20 -6.50 -7.53 -7.69
C ASN A 20 -7.04 -7.74 -9.11
N ASP A 21 -6.96 -8.96 -9.64
CA ASP A 21 -7.52 -9.32 -10.93
C ASP A 21 -9.06 -9.19 -10.93
N LEU A 22 -9.72 -9.49 -9.80
CA LEU A 22 -11.16 -9.26 -9.64
C LEU A 22 -11.53 -7.77 -9.56
N CYS A 23 -10.60 -6.91 -9.16
CA CYS A 23 -10.79 -5.46 -9.13
C CYS A 23 -10.46 -4.80 -10.47
N ASP A 24 -9.77 -5.50 -11.37
CA ASP A 24 -9.49 -5.05 -12.75
C ASP A 24 -10.70 -5.31 -13.66
N VAL A 25 -11.82 -4.66 -13.31
CA VAL A 25 -13.05 -4.68 -14.10
C VAL A 25 -13.07 -3.44 -14.97
N ASN A 26 -13.41 -3.61 -16.24
CA ASN A 26 -13.61 -2.50 -17.17
C ASN A 26 -14.57 -1.46 -16.57
N GLU A 27 -14.31 -0.19 -16.83
CA GLU A 27 -15.14 0.90 -16.33
C GLU A 27 -16.60 0.69 -16.75
N PHE A 28 -17.56 0.89 -15.83
CA PHE A 28 -18.98 0.58 -16.04
C PHE A 28 -19.55 1.17 -17.35
N HIS A 29 -19.03 2.32 -17.78
CA HIS A 29 -19.43 3.01 -19.01
C HIS A 29 -18.73 2.50 -20.28
N GLU A 30 -17.58 1.82 -20.14
CA GLU A 30 -16.94 1.08 -21.24
C GLU A 30 -17.60 -0.29 -21.46
N ALA A 31 -18.10 -0.90 -20.38
CA ALA A 31 -18.88 -2.14 -20.44
C ALA A 31 -20.29 -1.87 -21.00
N LEU A 32 -21.01 -0.90 -20.42
CA LEU A 32 -22.32 -0.47 -20.86
C LEU A 32 -22.17 0.71 -21.83
N GLN A 33 -21.61 0.42 -23.01
CA GLN A 33 -21.50 1.38 -24.10
C GLN A 33 -22.91 1.91 -24.40
N LEU A 34 -23.05 3.20 -24.69
CA LEU A 34 -24.32 3.91 -24.97
C LEU A 34 -25.29 3.13 -25.89
N GLU A 35 -24.75 2.31 -26.78
CA GLU A 35 -25.46 1.39 -27.68
C GLU A 35 -26.24 0.27 -26.96
N GLU A 36 -25.74 -0.25 -25.83
CA GLU A 36 -26.40 -1.27 -25.01
C GLU A 36 -27.54 -0.66 -24.17
N TYR A 37 -27.41 0.60 -23.76
CA TYR A 37 -28.54 1.37 -23.20
C TYR A 37 -29.66 1.51 -24.23
N ILE A 38 -29.33 1.84 -25.49
CA ILE A 38 -30.30 1.87 -26.60
C ILE A 38 -30.92 0.49 -26.83
N ALA A 39 -30.14 -0.59 -26.78
CA ALA A 39 -30.65 -1.97 -26.95
C ALA A 39 -31.55 -2.43 -25.80
N LEU A 40 -31.23 -2.09 -24.55
CA LEU A 40 -32.07 -2.36 -23.37
C LEU A 40 -33.37 -1.54 -23.41
N CYS A 41 -33.32 -0.31 -23.93
CA CYS A 41 -34.49 0.52 -24.20
C CYS A 41 -35.42 -0.05 -25.29
N ARG A 42 -34.95 -1.00 -26.13
CA ARG A 42 -35.76 -1.63 -27.20
C ARG A 42 -36.62 -2.79 -26.71
N LYS A 43 -36.31 -3.42 -25.58
CA LYS A 43 -37.20 -4.41 -24.96
C LYS A 43 -38.34 -3.64 -24.30
N GLU A 44 -39.58 -4.08 -24.45
CA GLU A 44 -40.69 -3.56 -23.64
C GLU A 44 -40.36 -3.85 -22.17
N ILE A 45 -39.74 -2.87 -21.50
CA ILE A 45 -39.45 -3.00 -20.08
C ILE A 45 -40.78 -2.87 -19.37
N ARG A 46 -41.29 -4.03 -18.92
CA ARG A 46 -42.50 -4.11 -18.11
C ARG A 46 -42.07 -4.17 -16.65
N ILE A 47 -42.46 -3.17 -15.89
CA ILE A 47 -42.32 -3.18 -14.44
C ILE A 47 -43.53 -3.93 -13.89
N ASP A 48 -43.26 -5.02 -13.18
CA ASP A 48 -44.26 -5.72 -12.38
C ASP A 48 -44.22 -5.12 -10.98
N ILE A 49 -45.26 -4.37 -10.61
CA ILE A 49 -45.33 -3.67 -9.33
C ILE A 49 -46.75 -3.75 -8.78
N SER A 50 -46.87 -3.95 -7.47
CA SER A 50 -48.15 -3.94 -6.78
C SER A 50 -48.65 -2.51 -6.54
N VAL A 51 -49.97 -2.35 -6.42
CA VAL A 51 -50.59 -1.04 -6.13
C VAL A 51 -50.07 -0.44 -4.81
N ASN A 52 -49.77 -1.27 -3.81
CA ASN A 52 -49.23 -0.83 -2.53
C ASN A 52 -47.78 -0.33 -2.67
N GLU A 53 -46.96 -0.97 -3.49
CA GLU A 53 -45.60 -0.50 -3.80
C GLU A 53 -45.63 0.81 -4.58
N ILE A 54 -46.58 0.99 -5.51
CA ILE A 54 -46.79 2.27 -6.21
C ILE A 54 -47.09 3.39 -5.21
N ALA A 55 -48.03 3.17 -4.28
CA ALA A 55 -48.40 4.15 -3.26
C ALA A 55 -47.24 4.50 -2.30
N LEU A 56 -46.44 3.49 -1.92
CA LEU A 56 -45.24 3.68 -1.11
C LEU A 56 -44.17 4.49 -1.85
N VAL A 57 -43.86 4.13 -3.09
CA VAL A 57 -42.91 4.88 -3.93
C VAL A 57 -43.38 6.31 -4.12
N HIS A 58 -44.67 6.54 -4.38
CA HIS A 58 -45.21 7.89 -4.54
C HIS A 58 -45.08 8.73 -3.26
N THR A 59 -45.43 8.16 -2.10
CA THR A 59 -45.28 8.83 -0.80
C THR A 59 -43.82 9.19 -0.51
N LEU A 60 -42.88 8.30 -0.83
CA LEU A 60 -41.44 8.54 -0.65
C LEU A 60 -40.93 9.63 -1.58
N LEU A 61 -41.37 9.66 -2.84
CA LEU A 61 -40.99 10.68 -3.81
C LEU A 61 -41.47 12.08 -3.38
N LEU A 62 -42.69 12.21 -2.86
CA LEU A 62 -43.19 13.47 -2.33
C LEU A 62 -42.43 13.93 -1.08
N LYS A 63 -42.13 12.99 -0.17
CA LYS A 63 -41.41 13.28 1.08
C LYS A 63 -39.97 13.75 0.85
N TYR A 64 -39.28 13.18 -0.14
CA TYR A 64 -37.87 13.48 -0.43
C TYR A 64 -37.67 14.30 -1.70
N ARG A 65 -38.72 14.94 -2.22
CA ARG A 65 -38.71 15.70 -3.48
C ARG A 65 -37.57 16.73 -3.55
N GLU A 66 -37.30 17.42 -2.46
CA GLU A 66 -36.31 18.52 -2.37
C GLU A 66 -34.86 18.01 -2.37
N ASN A 67 -34.65 16.71 -2.09
CA ASN A 67 -33.32 16.09 -2.09
C ASN A 67 -33.02 15.36 -3.40
N ILE A 68 -34.05 14.88 -4.09
CA ILE A 68 -33.93 14.13 -5.34
C ILE A 68 -33.79 15.08 -6.53
N VAL A 69 -34.57 16.16 -6.55
CA VAL A 69 -34.56 17.16 -7.62
C VAL A 69 -33.57 18.25 -7.27
N ARG A 70 -32.47 18.33 -8.01
CA ARG A 70 -31.42 19.35 -7.79
C ARG A 70 -31.58 20.58 -8.68
N THR A 71 -32.46 20.53 -9.68
CA THR A 71 -32.63 21.60 -10.69
C THR A 71 -34.12 21.88 -10.91
N GLU A 72 -34.51 23.15 -10.91
CA GLU A 72 -35.91 23.61 -10.96
C GLU A 72 -36.65 23.27 -12.28
N GLY A 73 -35.96 22.69 -13.26
CA GLY A 73 -36.50 22.31 -14.57
C GLY A 73 -36.68 20.81 -14.81
N ASP A 74 -36.57 19.97 -13.78
CA ASP A 74 -36.72 18.52 -13.94
C ASP A 74 -38.16 18.11 -14.27
N GLU A 75 -38.34 17.33 -15.35
CA GLU A 75 -39.64 16.81 -15.81
C GLU A 75 -40.36 15.99 -14.72
N VAL A 76 -39.61 15.39 -13.80
CA VAL A 76 -40.12 14.64 -12.64
C VAL A 76 -41.03 15.50 -11.76
N VAL A 77 -40.72 16.79 -11.60
CA VAL A 77 -41.56 17.73 -10.83
C VAL A 77 -42.88 17.96 -11.53
N THR A 78 -42.87 18.08 -12.87
CA THR A 78 -44.09 18.22 -13.67
C THR A 78 -44.97 16.98 -13.55
N TYR A 79 -44.39 15.78 -13.70
CA TYR A 79 -45.14 14.53 -13.56
C TYR A 79 -45.68 14.30 -12.14
N LEU A 80 -44.93 14.66 -11.09
CA LEU A 80 -45.40 14.59 -9.71
C LEU A 80 -46.49 15.63 -9.39
N ARG A 81 -46.52 16.76 -10.10
CA ARG A 81 -47.57 17.76 -9.97
C ARG A 81 -48.88 17.31 -10.62
N ASP A 82 -48.79 16.56 -11.71
CA ASP A 82 -49.93 16.04 -12.44
C ASP A 82 -50.54 14.79 -11.78
N LEU A 83 -49.81 14.14 -10.87
CA LEU A 83 -50.29 12.97 -10.12
C LEU A 83 -51.16 13.37 -8.91
N PRO A 84 -52.26 12.64 -8.63
CA PRO A 84 -53.12 12.89 -7.48
C PRO A 84 -52.45 12.44 -6.16
N GLU A 85 -52.84 13.03 -5.03
CA GLU A 85 -52.27 12.68 -3.71
C GLU A 85 -52.35 11.17 -3.41
N PRO A 86 -51.28 10.56 -2.84
CA PRO A 86 -51.24 9.12 -2.60
C PRO A 86 -52.32 8.71 -1.60
N THR A 87 -53.13 7.72 -1.98
CA THR A 87 -54.20 7.18 -1.14
C THR A 87 -53.64 6.23 -0.07
N GLU A 88 -54.05 6.38 1.19
CA GLU A 88 -53.60 5.55 2.33
C GLU A 88 -54.32 4.18 2.43
N GLU A 89 -55.30 3.92 1.56
CA GLU A 89 -56.13 2.72 1.64
C GLU A 89 -55.40 1.49 1.09
N MET A 90 -54.72 0.80 2.01
CA MET A 90 -54.10 -0.50 1.79
C MET A 90 -55.17 -1.56 1.54
N SER A 91 -55.54 -1.77 0.28
CA SER A 91 -56.24 -2.98 -0.14
C SER A 91 -55.42 -4.20 0.27
N SER A 92 -56.04 -5.13 1.02
CA SER A 92 -55.42 -6.40 1.43
C SER A 92 -55.08 -7.31 0.24
N ASN A 93 -55.57 -6.99 -0.96
CA ASN A 93 -55.29 -7.74 -2.17
C ASN A 93 -54.10 -7.13 -2.92
N GLN A 94 -52.97 -7.84 -2.88
CA GLN A 94 -51.75 -7.51 -3.63
C GLN A 94 -51.92 -7.86 -5.12
N THR A 95 -52.74 -7.08 -5.83
CA THR A 95 -52.81 -7.21 -7.29
C THR A 95 -51.58 -6.59 -7.93
N HIS A 96 -50.82 -7.43 -8.63
CA HIS A 96 -49.67 -7.04 -9.41
C HIS A 96 -50.11 -6.48 -10.76
N VAL A 97 -49.65 -5.26 -11.08
CA VAL A 97 -49.91 -4.60 -12.35
C VAL A 97 -48.62 -4.60 -13.16
N LYS A 98 -48.70 -5.13 -14.39
CA LYS A 98 -47.60 -5.08 -15.35
C LYS A 98 -47.71 -3.78 -16.14
N MET A 99 -46.91 -2.79 -15.77
CA MET A 99 -46.87 -1.50 -16.46
C MET A 99 -45.77 -1.51 -17.49
N ALA A 100 -46.11 -1.22 -18.76
CA ALA A 100 -45.11 -0.99 -19.80
C ALA A 100 -44.55 0.43 -19.62
N LEU A 101 -43.22 0.56 -19.57
CA LEU A 101 -42.57 1.86 -19.52
C LEU A 101 -42.70 2.55 -20.89
N LEU A 102 -43.40 3.68 -20.92
CA LEU A 102 -43.45 4.56 -22.09
C LEU A 102 -42.25 5.50 -22.06
N GLN A 103 -41.33 5.35 -23.01
CA GLN A 103 -40.17 6.23 -23.14
C GLN A 103 -40.57 7.52 -23.85
N HIS A 104 -41.00 8.54 -23.09
CA HIS A 104 -41.26 9.88 -23.63
C HIS A 104 -39.98 10.57 -24.16
N SER A 105 -38.78 10.08 -23.81
CA SER A 105 -37.50 10.64 -24.29
C SER A 105 -37.22 10.38 -25.78
N ARG A 106 -38.06 9.63 -26.52
CA ARG A 106 -37.89 9.46 -27.97
C ARG A 106 -37.98 10.78 -28.74
N GLU A 107 -38.75 11.75 -28.24
CA GLU A 107 -38.96 13.03 -28.93
C GLU A 107 -37.83 14.05 -28.65
N ASN A 108 -37.26 14.07 -27.44
CA ASN A 108 -36.21 15.03 -27.06
C ASN A 108 -34.79 14.58 -27.41
N LEU A 109 -34.54 13.29 -27.66
CA LEU A 109 -33.20 12.79 -28.03
C LEU A 109 -32.81 13.03 -29.48
N GLY A 110 -33.64 13.70 -30.29
CA GLY A 110 -33.33 13.91 -31.72
C GLY A 110 -33.10 12.60 -32.47
N MET A 111 -33.61 11.47 -31.95
CA MET A 111 -33.61 10.19 -32.62
C MET A 111 -34.87 10.12 -33.45
N PRO A 112 -34.81 10.40 -34.76
CA PRO A 112 -36.01 10.42 -35.54
C PRO A 112 -36.56 8.99 -35.57
N ALA A 113 -37.86 8.84 -35.34
CA ALA A 113 -38.56 7.56 -35.50
C ALA A 113 -38.43 6.99 -36.93
N GLN A 114 -37.92 7.80 -37.87
CA GLN A 114 -37.48 7.43 -39.20
C GLN A 114 -36.12 8.08 -39.46
N SER A 115 -35.07 7.29 -39.62
CA SER A 115 -33.80 7.76 -40.19
C SER A 115 -34.08 8.58 -41.47
N PRO A 116 -33.41 9.72 -41.73
CA PRO A 116 -33.57 10.52 -42.94
C PRO A 116 -33.20 9.78 -44.25
N ARG A 117 -32.91 8.48 -44.19
CA ARG A 117 -32.58 7.62 -45.33
C ARG A 117 -33.38 6.32 -45.45
N GLY A 118 -34.43 6.09 -44.66
CA GLY A 118 -35.28 4.89 -44.83
C GLY A 118 -34.56 3.56 -44.60
N VAL A 119 -33.47 3.57 -43.83
CA VAL A 119 -32.70 2.37 -43.46
C VAL A 119 -33.39 1.70 -42.27
N SER A 120 -33.71 0.41 -42.40
CA SER A 120 -34.35 -0.40 -41.35
C SER A 120 -33.54 -0.40 -40.05
N LEU A 121 -34.24 -0.43 -38.90
CA LEU A 121 -33.65 -0.39 -37.56
C LEU A 121 -32.61 -1.50 -37.32
N ASP A 122 -32.81 -2.67 -37.93
CA ASP A 122 -31.90 -3.83 -37.87
C ASP A 122 -30.53 -3.53 -38.50
N VAL A 123 -30.51 -2.75 -39.59
CA VAL A 123 -29.28 -2.40 -40.32
C VAL A 123 -28.41 -1.43 -39.51
N TYR A 124 -29.01 -0.59 -38.67
CA TYR A 124 -28.26 0.27 -37.75
C TYR A 124 -27.60 -0.55 -36.63
N ASP A 125 -28.25 -1.61 -36.17
CA ASP A 125 -27.72 -2.50 -35.13
C ASP A 125 -26.56 -3.35 -35.67
N GLU A 126 -26.71 -3.89 -36.89
CA GLU A 126 -25.64 -4.57 -37.61
C GLU A 126 -24.45 -3.63 -37.87
N LEU A 127 -24.71 -2.36 -38.21
CA LEU A 127 -23.66 -1.36 -38.40
C LEU A 127 -22.87 -1.08 -37.11
N ALA A 128 -23.57 -0.89 -35.98
CA ALA A 128 -22.95 -0.61 -34.68
C ALA A 128 -22.12 -1.80 -34.17
N THR A 129 -22.69 -3.01 -34.22
CA THR A 129 -22.00 -4.24 -33.80
C THR A 129 -20.76 -4.52 -34.65
N THR A 130 -20.85 -4.33 -35.96
CA THR A 130 -19.71 -4.47 -36.88
C THR A 130 -18.64 -3.41 -36.62
N LYS A 131 -19.03 -2.15 -36.35
CA LYS A 131 -18.09 -1.08 -35.98
C LYS A 131 -17.32 -1.43 -34.71
N ARG A 132 -17.99 -1.99 -33.70
CA ARG A 132 -17.39 -2.43 -32.43
C ARG A 132 -16.38 -3.56 -32.64
N GLN A 133 -16.79 -4.61 -33.36
CA GLN A 133 -15.93 -5.75 -33.66
C GLN A 133 -14.69 -5.31 -34.46
N CYS A 134 -14.89 -4.47 -35.47
CA CYS A 134 -13.80 -3.90 -36.26
C CYS A 134 -12.84 -3.06 -35.39
N ARG A 135 -13.35 -2.15 -34.58
CA ARG A 135 -12.53 -1.33 -33.66
C ARG A 135 -11.70 -2.21 -32.71
N HIS A 136 -12.29 -3.27 -32.15
CA HIS A 136 -11.59 -4.17 -31.25
C HIS A 136 -10.46 -4.93 -31.97
N LEU A 137 -10.75 -5.51 -33.13
CA LEU A 137 -9.77 -6.22 -33.95
C LEU A 137 -8.62 -5.30 -34.39
N LEU A 138 -8.94 -4.10 -34.86
CA LEU A 138 -7.93 -3.11 -35.28
C LEU A 138 -7.05 -2.68 -34.10
N LYS A 139 -7.62 -2.46 -32.91
CA LYS A 139 -6.83 -2.17 -31.71
C LYS A 139 -5.90 -3.33 -31.34
N ARG A 140 -6.37 -4.57 -31.42
CA ARG A 140 -5.56 -5.77 -31.15
C ARG A 140 -4.40 -5.89 -32.14
N LEU A 141 -4.70 -5.71 -33.43
CA LEU A 141 -3.72 -5.81 -34.51
C LEU A 141 -2.66 -4.72 -34.40
N PHE A 142 -3.06 -3.44 -34.33
CA PHE A 142 -2.11 -2.33 -34.29
C PHE A 142 -1.34 -2.21 -32.96
N ARG A 143 -1.79 -2.88 -31.89
CA ARG A 143 -0.99 -3.06 -30.68
C ARG A 143 0.26 -3.91 -30.94
N VAL A 144 0.16 -4.88 -31.84
CA VAL A 144 1.28 -5.76 -32.23
C VAL A 144 2.09 -5.14 -33.36
N THR A 145 1.43 -4.45 -34.29
CA THR A 145 2.06 -3.82 -35.47
C THR A 145 1.81 -2.31 -35.52
N PRO A 146 2.44 -1.51 -34.63
CA PRO A 146 2.21 -0.06 -34.56
C PRO A 146 2.71 0.66 -35.83
N HIS A 147 3.75 0.15 -36.48
CA HIS A 147 4.35 0.68 -37.71
C HIS A 147 3.39 0.69 -38.93
N CYS A 148 2.28 -0.04 -38.87
CA CYS A 148 1.28 -0.04 -39.92
C CYS A 148 0.37 1.22 -39.86
N LEU A 149 0.29 1.91 -38.72
CA LEU A 149 -0.54 3.11 -38.53
C LEU A 149 0.01 4.37 -39.23
N ASP A 150 1.26 4.36 -39.68
CA ASP A 150 1.88 5.50 -40.37
C ASP A 150 1.33 5.71 -41.79
N ARG A 151 0.61 4.71 -42.34
CA ARG A 151 0.05 4.74 -43.70
C ARG A 151 -1.15 5.67 -43.83
N PRO A 152 -1.34 6.37 -44.95
CA PRO A 152 -2.42 7.34 -45.09
C PRO A 152 -3.83 6.74 -45.04
N SER A 153 -3.99 5.45 -45.37
CA SER A 153 -5.29 4.78 -45.41
C SER A 153 -5.31 3.47 -44.59
N LEU A 154 -6.49 3.16 -44.03
CA LEU A 154 -6.71 1.93 -43.27
C LEU A 154 -6.50 0.67 -44.13
N GLN A 155 -6.86 0.72 -45.41
CA GLN A 155 -6.70 -0.41 -46.32
C GLN A 155 -5.22 -0.71 -46.62
N GLU A 156 -4.38 0.33 -46.76
CA GLU A 156 -2.93 0.14 -46.89
C GLU A 156 -2.31 -0.38 -45.60
N ALA A 157 -2.75 0.13 -44.45
CA ALA A 157 -2.30 -0.34 -43.15
C ALA A 157 -2.60 -1.84 -42.94
N LEU A 158 -3.79 -2.31 -43.37
CA LEU A 158 -4.19 -3.71 -43.29
C LEU A 158 -3.41 -4.60 -44.27
N LYS A 159 -3.18 -4.17 -45.51
CA LYS A 159 -2.35 -4.91 -46.47
C LYS A 159 -0.94 -5.13 -45.94
N GLN A 160 -0.36 -4.08 -45.35
CA GLN A 160 0.96 -4.20 -44.74
C GLN A 160 0.94 -5.15 -43.53
N ALA A 161 -0.13 -5.14 -42.72
CA ALA A 161 -0.27 -6.07 -41.60
C ALA A 161 -0.41 -7.54 -42.05
N GLU A 162 -1.01 -7.80 -43.22
CA GLU A 162 -1.06 -9.14 -43.82
C GLU A 162 0.31 -9.68 -44.24
N GLU A 163 1.25 -8.79 -44.59
CA GLU A 163 2.62 -9.15 -44.98
C GLU A 163 3.54 -9.43 -43.78
N VAL A 164 3.10 -9.12 -42.56
CA VAL A 164 3.91 -9.31 -41.35
C VAL A 164 3.99 -10.80 -41.00
N PRO A 165 5.21 -11.38 -40.86
CA PRO A 165 5.41 -12.82 -40.60
C PRO A 165 5.21 -13.19 -39.13
N LEU A 166 4.16 -12.65 -38.49
CA LEU A 166 3.78 -12.97 -37.12
C LEU A 166 2.59 -13.93 -37.11
N ARG A 167 2.56 -14.86 -36.16
CA ARG A 167 1.44 -15.78 -35.97
C ARG A 167 0.19 -14.98 -35.60
N ASP A 168 -0.96 -15.36 -36.15
CA ASP A 168 -2.29 -14.77 -35.92
C ASP A 168 -2.54 -13.36 -36.50
N VAL A 169 -1.50 -12.53 -36.67
CA VAL A 169 -1.60 -11.18 -37.27
C VAL A 169 -2.19 -11.16 -38.69
N PRO A 170 -1.75 -12.00 -39.66
CA PRO A 170 -2.33 -11.97 -41.01
C PRO A 170 -3.77 -12.52 -41.04
N ALA A 171 -4.15 -13.40 -40.10
CA ALA A 171 -5.53 -13.87 -39.98
C ALA A 171 -6.43 -12.75 -39.44
N ASP A 172 -5.97 -12.03 -38.42
CA ASP A 172 -6.65 -10.86 -37.85
C ASP A 172 -6.78 -9.72 -38.86
N ALA A 173 -5.75 -9.49 -39.68
CA ALA A 173 -5.76 -8.47 -40.72
C ALA A 173 -6.81 -8.75 -41.81
N ARG A 174 -6.97 -10.01 -42.20
CA ARG A 174 -8.01 -10.47 -43.15
C ARG A 174 -9.41 -10.33 -42.57
N LEU A 175 -9.61 -10.77 -41.32
CA LEU A 175 -10.90 -10.60 -40.65
C LEU A 175 -11.25 -9.12 -40.46
N ALA A 176 -10.27 -8.29 -40.11
CA ALA A 176 -10.47 -6.85 -40.02
C ALA A 176 -10.80 -6.22 -41.39
N SER A 177 -10.18 -6.68 -42.48
CA SER A 177 -10.47 -6.16 -43.82
C SER A 177 -11.88 -6.55 -44.30
N GLU A 178 -12.36 -7.74 -43.95
CA GLU A 178 -13.77 -8.14 -44.15
C GLU A 178 -14.74 -7.24 -43.37
N HIS A 179 -14.47 -7.00 -42.08
CA HIS A 179 -15.31 -6.11 -41.28
C HIS A 179 -15.28 -4.66 -41.79
N VAL A 180 -14.13 -4.17 -42.23
CA VAL A 180 -14.02 -2.85 -42.87
C VAL A 180 -14.83 -2.80 -44.16
N ALA A 181 -14.81 -3.84 -45.00
CA ALA A 181 -15.63 -3.90 -46.20
C ALA A 181 -17.12 -3.88 -45.89
N THR A 182 -17.57 -4.64 -44.87
CA THR A 182 -18.98 -4.61 -44.42
C THR A 182 -19.39 -3.24 -43.88
N LEU A 183 -18.50 -2.55 -43.16
CA LEU A 183 -18.72 -1.18 -42.68
C LEU A 183 -18.82 -0.18 -43.83
N GLN A 184 -17.99 -0.32 -44.87
CA GLN A 184 -18.06 0.52 -46.07
C GLN A 184 -19.39 0.34 -46.81
N SER A 185 -19.91 -0.89 -46.89
CA SER A 185 -21.21 -1.14 -47.54
C SER A 185 -22.40 -0.62 -46.75
N LEU A 186 -22.34 -0.63 -45.40
CA LEU A 186 -23.46 -0.27 -44.54
C LEU A 186 -23.47 1.21 -44.13
N GLY A 187 -22.31 1.76 -43.76
CA GLY A 187 -22.16 3.11 -43.19
C GLY A 187 -21.47 4.12 -44.13
N GLY A 188 -20.98 3.67 -45.28
CA GLY A 188 -20.26 4.47 -46.26
C GLY A 188 -18.79 4.72 -45.91
N PRO A 189 -18.02 5.32 -46.84
CA PRO A 189 -16.57 5.47 -46.70
C PRO A 189 -16.15 6.47 -45.61
N SER A 190 -16.99 7.47 -45.28
CA SER A 190 -16.70 8.46 -44.22
C SER A 190 -16.45 7.81 -42.87
N MET A 191 -17.26 6.81 -42.51
CA MET A 191 -17.19 6.14 -41.22
C MET A 191 -15.86 5.40 -41.02
N VAL A 192 -15.29 4.84 -42.10
CA VAL A 192 -14.00 4.16 -42.04
C VAL A 192 -12.85 5.14 -41.89
N VAL A 193 -12.94 6.31 -42.52
CA VAL A 193 -11.95 7.40 -42.37
C VAL A 193 -11.98 7.95 -40.94
N GLU A 194 -13.17 8.18 -40.38
CA GLU A 194 -13.35 8.60 -38.99
C GLU A 194 -12.79 7.57 -38.01
N LEU A 195 -13.12 6.28 -38.20
CA LEU A 195 -12.59 5.19 -37.39
C LEU A 195 -11.06 5.13 -37.45
N TYR A 196 -10.46 5.36 -38.62
CA TYR A 196 -9.01 5.35 -38.77
C TYR A 196 -8.34 6.56 -38.09
N ALA A 197 -8.94 7.74 -38.20
CA ALA A 197 -8.48 8.94 -37.49
C ALA A 197 -8.56 8.75 -35.98
N GLU A 198 -9.67 8.23 -35.46
CA GLU A 198 -9.83 7.89 -34.04
C GLU A 198 -8.78 6.88 -33.56
N LEU A 199 -8.48 5.85 -34.35
CA LEU A 199 -7.45 4.88 -33.99
C LEU A 199 -6.09 5.58 -33.88
N ARG A 200 -5.71 6.38 -34.87
CA ARG A 200 -4.43 7.11 -34.86
C ARG A 200 -4.28 8.01 -33.64
N THR A 201 -5.31 8.79 -33.29
CA THR A 201 -5.25 9.63 -32.09
C THR A 201 -5.09 8.80 -30.82
N THR A 202 -5.86 7.70 -30.68
CA THR A 202 -5.73 6.83 -29.49
C THR A 202 -4.36 6.19 -29.33
N PHE A 203 -3.70 5.82 -30.42
CA PHE A 203 -2.35 5.27 -30.37
C PHE A 203 -1.29 6.34 -30.08
N GLN A 204 -1.42 7.55 -30.65
CA GLN A 204 -0.55 8.69 -30.35
C GLN A 204 -0.65 9.11 -28.88
N ASP A 205 -1.88 9.20 -28.35
CA ASP A 205 -2.11 9.51 -26.94
C ASP A 205 -1.49 8.46 -26.02
N ARG A 206 -1.64 7.18 -26.37
CA ARG A 206 -1.05 6.07 -25.62
C ARG A 206 0.47 6.11 -25.66
N GLU A 207 1.08 6.40 -26.80
CA GLU A 207 2.53 6.53 -26.93
C GLU A 207 3.06 7.66 -26.05
N ARG A 208 2.41 8.82 -26.05
CA ARG A 208 2.73 9.94 -25.16
C ARG A 208 2.66 9.55 -23.69
N LEU A 209 1.61 8.84 -23.28
CA LEU A 209 1.45 8.38 -21.90
C LEU A 209 2.55 7.38 -21.49
N LEU A 210 2.95 6.48 -22.41
CA LEU A 210 4.05 5.56 -22.16
C LEU A 210 5.37 6.29 -21.99
N GLN A 211 5.66 7.29 -22.84
CA GLN A 211 6.88 8.10 -22.73
C GLN A 211 6.95 8.87 -21.40
N GLU A 212 5.83 9.46 -20.97
CA GLU A 212 5.75 10.14 -19.68
C GLU A 212 5.96 9.16 -18.52
N ALA A 213 5.32 7.99 -18.56
CA ALA A 213 5.50 6.96 -17.55
C ALA A 213 6.95 6.46 -17.49
N GLU A 214 7.61 6.25 -18.64
CA GLU A 214 9.03 5.90 -18.69
C GLU A 214 9.92 6.99 -18.11
N PHE A 215 9.64 8.26 -18.41
CA PHE A 215 10.39 9.39 -17.86
C PHE A 215 10.26 9.42 -16.32
N GLN A 216 9.04 9.27 -15.81
CA GLN A 216 8.79 9.22 -14.37
C GLN A 216 9.50 8.03 -13.70
N LEU A 217 9.48 6.84 -14.32
CA LEU A 217 10.20 5.67 -13.81
C LEU A 217 11.71 5.89 -13.77
N ARG A 218 12.29 6.55 -14.78
CA ARG A 218 13.72 6.90 -14.79
C ARG A 218 14.05 7.91 -13.69
N SER A 219 13.23 8.93 -13.51
CA SER A 219 13.38 9.93 -12.44
C SER A 219 13.31 9.27 -11.05
N LEU A 220 12.30 8.42 -10.81
CA LEU A 220 12.15 7.68 -9.56
C LEU A 220 13.32 6.74 -9.29
N ARG A 221 13.85 6.07 -10.32
CA ARG A 221 15.06 5.25 -10.21
C ARG A 221 16.26 6.09 -9.79
N GLY A 222 16.43 7.28 -10.37
CA GLY A 222 17.50 8.21 -9.96
C GLY A 222 17.38 8.63 -8.50
N VAL A 223 16.18 8.98 -8.03
CA VAL A 223 15.93 9.29 -6.61
C VAL A 223 16.27 8.08 -5.73
N TYR A 224 15.85 6.88 -6.12
CA TYR A 224 16.15 5.66 -5.37
C TYR A 224 17.66 5.39 -5.27
N GLU A 225 18.41 5.56 -6.36
CA GLU A 225 19.87 5.43 -6.38
C GLU A 225 20.53 6.45 -5.44
N THR A 226 20.11 7.73 -5.47
CA THR A 226 20.63 8.75 -4.54
C THR A 226 20.34 8.43 -3.07
N MET A 227 19.21 7.78 -2.76
CA MET A 227 18.90 7.36 -1.38
C MET A 227 19.80 6.22 -0.92
N ILE A 228 20.17 5.30 -1.82
CA ILE A 228 21.15 4.24 -1.51
C ILE A 228 22.51 4.84 -1.23
N GLU A 229 23.01 5.72 -2.11
CA GLU A 229 24.30 6.41 -1.92
C GLU A 229 24.33 7.20 -0.60
N HIS A 230 23.24 7.88 -0.26
CA HIS A 230 23.11 8.57 1.01
C HIS A 230 23.10 7.61 2.22
N THR A 231 22.52 6.42 2.06
CA THR A 231 22.53 5.40 3.13
C THR A 231 23.94 4.83 3.34
N ASP A 232 24.67 4.56 2.26
CA ASP A 232 26.05 4.06 2.31
C ASP A 232 26.98 5.08 2.96
N THR A 233 26.86 6.36 2.59
CA THR A 233 27.65 7.44 3.21
C THR A 233 27.35 7.59 4.71
N LEU A 234 26.08 7.44 5.15
CA LEU A 234 25.75 7.43 6.58
C LEU A 234 26.35 6.23 7.31
N MET A 235 26.40 5.06 6.67
CA MET A 235 27.04 3.87 7.25
C MET A 235 28.55 4.08 7.39
N GLU A 236 29.22 4.61 6.37
CA GLU A 236 30.64 4.95 6.41
C GLU A 236 30.95 5.97 7.53
N GLN A 237 30.11 7.00 7.68
CA GLN A 237 30.24 7.97 8.78
C GLN A 237 30.13 7.30 10.15
N LEU A 238 29.17 6.38 10.32
CA LEU A 238 28.95 5.68 11.58
C LEU A 238 30.15 4.79 11.93
N ASP A 239 30.72 4.09 10.94
CA ASP A 239 31.90 3.27 11.14
C ASP A 239 33.15 4.11 11.45
N ALA A 240 33.32 5.26 10.81
CA ALA A 240 34.37 6.23 11.16
C ALA A 240 34.23 6.72 12.62
N TYR A 241 33.00 7.00 13.09
CA TYR A 241 32.76 7.37 14.49
C TYR A 241 33.06 6.22 15.46
N ARG A 242 32.74 4.97 15.10
CA ARG A 242 33.09 3.79 15.91
C ARG A 242 34.60 3.64 16.04
N GLU A 243 35.31 3.73 14.93
CA GLU A 243 36.77 3.63 14.92
C GLU A 243 37.41 4.79 15.71
N TYR A 244 36.90 6.01 15.57
CA TYR A 244 37.33 7.14 16.38
C TYR A 244 37.14 6.88 17.88
N LEU A 245 35.97 6.38 18.29
CA LEU A 245 35.70 6.05 19.69
C LEU A 245 36.63 4.94 20.21
N ASP A 246 36.92 3.93 19.40
CA ASP A 246 37.85 2.86 19.77
C ASP A 246 39.30 3.37 19.86
N ALA A 247 39.73 4.26 18.96
CA ALA A 247 41.03 4.92 19.03
C ALA A 247 41.15 5.82 20.27
N VAL A 248 40.10 6.56 20.63
CA VAL A 248 40.05 7.36 21.87
C VAL A 248 40.12 6.44 23.09
N ARG A 249 39.37 5.33 23.10
CA ARG A 249 39.44 4.32 24.19
C ARG A 249 40.85 3.73 24.32
N ALA A 250 41.50 3.43 23.20
CA ALA A 250 42.87 2.92 23.19
C ALA A 250 43.88 3.95 23.71
N LYS A 251 43.77 5.22 23.30
CA LYS A 251 44.64 6.30 23.79
C LYS A 251 44.49 6.58 25.28
N VAL A 252 43.26 6.59 25.79
CA VAL A 252 43.01 6.73 27.24
C VAL A 252 43.61 5.53 28.01
N GLY A 253 43.55 4.32 27.45
CA GLY A 253 44.19 3.14 28.05
C GLY A 253 45.73 3.11 27.98
N GLN A 254 46.36 3.88 27.09
CA GLN A 254 47.82 3.98 26.98
C GLN A 254 48.43 5.06 27.88
N SER A 255 47.65 6.01 28.38
CA SER A 255 48.18 7.18 29.10
C SER A 255 48.74 6.89 30.50
N HIS A 256 48.63 5.66 31.02
CA HIS A 256 49.13 5.34 32.37
C HIS A 256 50.14 4.18 32.51
N THR A 257 50.43 3.34 31.51
CA THR A 257 51.57 2.41 31.63
C THR A 257 52.19 2.03 30.28
N ASN A 258 53.51 2.25 30.17
CA ASN A 258 54.36 1.92 29.03
C ASN A 258 54.63 0.40 28.92
N SER A 259 53.59 -0.45 28.97
CA SER A 259 53.74 -1.91 28.88
C SER A 259 52.74 -2.54 27.91
N MET A 260 53.17 -2.64 26.67
CA MET A 260 52.46 -3.23 25.53
C MET A 260 52.21 -4.76 25.65
N TYR A 261 52.58 -5.39 26.78
CA TYR A 261 52.48 -6.85 26.97
C TYR A 261 51.51 -7.30 28.08
N LEU A 262 50.78 -6.39 28.75
CA LEU A 262 49.94 -6.74 29.91
C LEU A 262 48.42 -6.73 29.68
N PHE A 263 47.92 -6.19 28.56
CA PHE A 263 46.46 -6.09 28.31
C PHE A 263 45.77 -7.39 27.87
N ARG A 264 46.48 -8.53 27.83
CA ARG A 264 45.87 -9.87 27.71
C ARG A 264 45.64 -10.58 29.03
N LYS A 265 46.09 -10.02 30.17
CA LYS A 265 45.71 -10.55 31.49
C LYS A 265 44.52 -9.75 32.02
N PRO A 266 43.39 -10.39 32.35
CA PRO A 266 42.29 -9.71 33.03
C PRO A 266 42.85 -9.07 34.30
N ARG A 267 42.73 -7.74 34.42
CA ARG A 267 43.09 -7.04 35.66
C ARG A 267 42.27 -7.65 36.79
N GLY A 268 42.98 -7.94 37.89
CA GLY A 268 42.53 -8.87 38.93
C GLY A 268 41.11 -8.60 39.40
N SER A 269 40.35 -9.67 39.62
CA SER A 269 39.00 -9.59 40.17
C SER A 269 39.06 -9.05 41.59
N HIS A 270 38.56 -7.84 41.84
CA HIS A 270 38.49 -7.27 43.18
C HIS A 270 37.25 -7.76 43.91
N ARG A 271 37.45 -8.36 45.09
CA ARG A 271 36.38 -8.90 45.92
C ARG A 271 36.10 -8.00 47.11
N PHE A 272 34.88 -7.51 47.21
CA PHE A 272 34.42 -6.66 48.30
C PHE A 272 33.35 -7.38 49.12
N THR A 273 33.40 -7.22 50.44
CA THR A 273 32.33 -7.69 51.32
C THR A 273 31.17 -6.69 51.33
N HIS A 274 29.94 -7.19 51.49
CA HIS A 274 28.75 -6.33 51.58
C HIS A 274 28.87 -5.28 52.69
N THR A 275 29.42 -5.67 53.85
CA THR A 275 29.66 -4.77 55.00
C THR A 275 30.66 -3.66 54.71
N GLN A 276 31.64 -3.88 53.82
CA GLN A 276 32.61 -2.87 53.45
C GLN A 276 32.00 -1.85 52.49
N LEU A 277 31.17 -2.31 51.55
CA LEU A 277 30.46 -1.42 50.62
C LEU A 277 29.34 -0.60 51.29
N GLU A 278 28.72 -1.11 52.37
CA GLU A 278 27.81 -0.30 53.21
C GLU A 278 28.59 0.78 53.99
N LYS A 279 29.77 0.46 54.55
CA LYS A 279 30.62 1.42 55.27
C LYS A 279 31.20 2.50 54.36
N ASP A 280 31.62 2.11 53.16
CA ASP A 280 32.16 3.01 52.14
C ASP A 280 31.04 3.84 51.45
N GLY A 281 29.78 3.71 51.89
CA GLY A 281 28.64 4.49 51.38
C GLY A 281 28.19 4.13 49.97
N VAL A 282 28.77 3.07 49.40
CA VAL A 282 28.46 2.58 48.04
C VAL A 282 27.08 1.94 48.00
N ILE A 283 26.67 1.20 49.02
CA ILE A 283 25.33 0.60 49.12
C ILE A 283 24.51 1.40 50.14
N ILE A 284 23.45 2.07 49.69
CA ILE A 284 22.59 2.92 50.52
C ILE A 284 21.46 2.11 51.16
N GLU A 285 20.78 1.26 50.38
CA GLU A 285 19.71 0.40 50.88
C GLU A 285 19.84 -1.01 50.32
N THR A 286 19.62 -2.00 51.17
CA THR A 286 19.52 -3.41 50.78
C THR A 286 18.18 -3.98 51.24
N ARG A 287 17.19 -4.12 50.35
CA ARG A 287 15.89 -4.73 50.72
C ARG A 287 15.98 -6.26 50.64
N GLY A 288 15.65 -6.94 51.75
CA GLY A 288 15.48 -8.40 51.80
C GLY A 288 16.67 -9.22 52.29
N ILE A 289 17.77 -8.60 52.73
CA ILE A 289 18.93 -9.31 53.31
C ILE A 289 19.02 -9.03 54.82
N PRO A 290 18.76 -10.05 55.68
CA PRO A 290 18.90 -9.93 57.13
C PRO A 290 20.34 -9.53 57.52
N GLN A 291 20.49 -8.64 58.52
CA GLN A 291 21.81 -8.14 58.97
C GLN A 291 22.82 -9.27 59.26
N SER A 292 22.37 -10.40 59.81
CA SER A 292 23.20 -11.57 60.11
C SER A 292 23.81 -12.27 58.88
N LYS A 293 23.25 -12.07 57.67
CA LYS A 293 23.71 -12.72 56.43
C LYS A 293 24.66 -11.84 55.59
N ARG A 294 24.80 -10.56 55.92
CA ARG A 294 25.59 -9.56 55.18
C ARG A 294 27.08 -9.89 55.12
N GLY A 295 27.64 -10.42 56.21
CA GLY A 295 29.05 -10.84 56.26
C GLY A 295 29.41 -12.01 55.34
N SER A 296 28.42 -12.71 54.76
CA SER A 296 28.65 -13.88 53.90
C SER A 296 28.46 -13.62 52.40
N ILE A 297 28.13 -12.38 52.03
CA ILE A 297 27.96 -11.93 50.63
C ILE A 297 29.23 -11.22 50.18
N ASN A 298 29.72 -11.62 49.00
CA ASN A 298 30.86 -10.97 48.37
C ASN A 298 30.53 -10.54 46.94
N TYR A 299 30.92 -9.33 46.61
CA TYR A 299 30.82 -8.74 45.28
C TYR A 299 32.19 -8.83 44.60
N THR A 300 32.22 -9.40 43.41
CA THR A 300 33.44 -9.51 42.60
C THR A 300 33.29 -8.58 41.40
N LEU A 301 34.18 -7.60 41.31
CA LEU A 301 34.29 -6.65 40.21
C LEU A 301 35.45 -7.08 39.32
N GLN A 302 35.16 -7.39 38.06
CA GLN A 302 36.17 -7.75 37.07
C GLN A 302 36.08 -6.81 35.87
N CYS A 303 37.22 -6.26 35.45
CA CYS A 303 37.33 -5.47 34.23
C CYS A 303 37.63 -6.41 33.06
N THR A 304 36.65 -6.62 32.17
CA THR A 304 36.81 -7.45 30.97
C THR A 304 37.33 -6.66 29.77
N GLY A 305 37.29 -5.32 29.85
CA GLY A 305 37.81 -4.38 28.85
C GLY A 305 37.66 -2.93 29.34
N PRO A 306 38.33 -1.95 28.70
CA PRO A 306 38.26 -0.55 29.11
C PRO A 306 36.82 -0.04 29.05
N GLY A 307 36.28 0.38 30.20
CA GLY A 307 34.91 0.90 30.33
C GLY A 307 33.80 -0.15 30.40
N VAL A 308 34.12 -1.44 30.57
CA VAL A 308 33.12 -2.50 30.81
C VAL A 308 33.49 -3.29 32.08
N PHE A 309 32.65 -3.16 33.10
CA PHE A 309 32.81 -3.82 34.38
C PHE A 309 31.83 -4.97 34.49
N THR A 310 32.33 -6.16 34.78
CA THR A 310 31.53 -7.32 35.07
C THR A 310 31.37 -7.44 36.58
N ILE A 311 30.13 -7.35 37.06
CA ILE A 311 29.80 -7.46 38.49
C ILE A 311 29.20 -8.84 38.73
N ALA A 312 29.81 -9.62 39.62
CA ALA A 312 29.31 -10.92 40.07
C ALA A 312 29.05 -10.91 41.58
N ILE A 313 27.95 -11.54 42.01
CA ILE A 313 27.60 -11.68 43.43
C ILE A 313 27.75 -13.14 43.82
N SER A 314 28.51 -13.39 44.88
CA SER A 314 28.70 -14.72 45.47
C SER A 314 28.18 -14.76 46.91
N TYR A 315 27.46 -15.84 47.23
CA TYR A 315 26.98 -16.14 48.58
C TYR A 315 27.57 -17.48 49.00
N LYS A 316 28.32 -17.53 50.11
CA LYS A 316 28.98 -18.75 50.62
C LYS A 316 29.78 -19.54 49.55
N GLY A 317 30.44 -18.85 48.61
CA GLY A 317 31.28 -19.45 47.57
C GLY A 317 30.54 -19.89 46.30
N THR A 318 29.20 -19.93 46.30
CA THR A 318 28.40 -20.15 45.09
C THR A 318 28.05 -18.83 44.42
N PHE A 319 28.27 -18.73 43.10
CA PHE A 319 27.80 -17.59 42.30
C PHE A 319 26.27 -17.59 42.28
N VAL A 320 25.68 -16.50 42.80
CA VAL A 320 24.21 -16.34 42.85
C VAL A 320 23.66 -15.96 41.47
N ARG A 321 24.47 -15.31 40.62
CA ARG A 321 24.16 -15.02 39.22
C ARG A 321 25.39 -15.06 38.32
N ARG A 322 25.14 -15.29 37.03
CA ARG A 322 26.15 -15.18 35.98
C ARG A 322 26.70 -13.74 35.92
N PRO A 323 27.98 -13.56 35.59
CA PRO A 323 28.59 -12.25 35.47
C PRO A 323 27.86 -11.42 34.41
N THR A 324 27.33 -10.26 34.78
CA THR A 324 26.67 -9.35 33.82
C THR A 324 27.63 -8.23 33.42
N PRO A 325 27.94 -8.06 32.13
CA PRO A 325 28.76 -6.95 31.67
C PRO A 325 27.96 -5.65 31.81
N PHE A 326 28.50 -4.71 32.58
CA PHE A 326 27.93 -3.39 32.81
C PHE A 326 28.82 -2.35 32.11
N PRO A 327 28.37 -1.74 31.01
CA PRO A 327 29.11 -0.65 30.39
C PRO A 327 29.18 0.54 31.36
N TYR A 328 30.22 1.36 31.27
CA TYR A 328 30.43 2.55 32.11
C TYR A 328 29.50 3.72 31.73
N TRP A 329 29.06 3.78 30.48
CA TRP A 329 28.24 4.85 29.91
C TRP A 329 26.91 5.11 30.65
N PRO A 330 26.11 4.08 31.05
CA PRO A 330 24.92 4.28 31.88
C PRO A 330 25.21 4.93 33.24
N ILE A 331 26.37 4.65 33.85
CA ILE A 331 26.77 5.24 35.14
C ILE A 331 27.10 6.72 34.95
N HIS A 332 27.83 7.05 33.88
CA HIS A 332 28.19 8.43 33.55
C HIS A 332 26.95 9.24 33.13
N LEU A 333 26.00 8.64 32.41
CA LEU A 333 24.71 9.26 32.10
C LEU A 333 23.89 9.53 33.37
N CYS A 334 23.80 8.56 34.29
CA CYS A 334 23.13 8.77 35.58
C CYS A 334 23.81 9.85 36.44
N TYR A 335 25.14 9.96 36.38
CA TYR A 335 25.89 11.03 37.05
C TYR A 335 25.60 12.41 36.43
N ILE A 336 25.62 12.52 35.09
CA ILE A 336 25.26 13.75 34.35
C ILE A 336 23.81 14.16 34.66
N TRP A 337 22.90 13.19 34.80
CA TRP A 337 21.49 13.42 35.08
C TRP A 337 21.15 13.55 36.58
N LYS A 338 22.16 13.60 37.48
CA LYS A 338 22.01 13.68 38.94
C LYS A 338 21.08 12.61 39.53
N VAL A 339 21.04 11.43 38.93
CA VAL A 339 20.31 10.29 39.48
C VAL A 339 21.10 9.76 40.67
N GLY A 340 20.64 10.05 41.89
CA GLY A 340 21.40 9.76 43.13
C GLY A 340 21.53 8.28 43.50
N THR A 341 20.71 7.40 42.92
CA THR A 341 20.70 5.97 43.23
C THR A 341 20.51 5.13 41.97
N LEU A 342 21.30 4.06 41.82
CA LEU A 342 21.12 3.09 40.74
C LEU A 342 20.75 1.73 41.34
N SER A 343 19.64 1.16 40.89
CA SER A 343 19.21 -0.18 41.31
C SER A 343 19.95 -1.24 40.52
N LEU A 344 20.96 -1.85 41.14
CA LEU A 344 21.63 -3.02 40.57
C LEU A 344 20.91 -4.29 41.01
N PHE A 345 20.52 -5.10 40.02
CA PHE A 345 19.83 -6.40 40.11
C PHE A 345 18.36 -6.34 40.56
N SER A 346 17.44 -6.87 39.73
CA SER A 346 15.99 -6.80 39.96
C SER A 346 15.42 -7.90 40.88
N THR A 347 16.19 -8.96 41.17
CA THR A 347 15.67 -10.18 41.83
C THR A 347 15.94 -10.24 43.33
N PHE A 348 16.99 -9.57 43.83
CA PHE A 348 16.98 -9.02 45.19
C PHE A 348 16.51 -7.58 45.03
N ARG A 349 15.31 -7.26 45.49
CA ARG A 349 14.71 -5.93 45.34
C ARG A 349 15.73 -4.86 45.72
N THR A 350 16.18 -4.09 44.72
CA THR A 350 16.90 -2.81 44.77
C THR A 350 18.00 -2.74 45.85
N THR A 351 19.23 -3.14 45.50
CA THR A 351 20.42 -2.51 46.11
C THR A 351 20.60 -1.14 45.47
N CYS A 352 20.27 -0.07 46.21
CA CYS A 352 20.46 1.30 45.77
C CYS A 352 21.94 1.65 45.96
N ILE A 353 22.67 1.84 44.86
CA ILE A 353 24.07 2.23 44.93
C ILE A 353 24.20 3.74 44.80
N ASN A 354 24.99 4.35 45.70
CA ASN A 354 25.35 5.75 45.61
C ASN A 354 26.38 5.92 44.48
N ILE A 355 25.97 6.57 43.40
CA ILE A 355 26.81 6.73 42.21
C ILE A 355 28.06 7.57 42.54
N HIS A 356 27.95 8.52 43.47
CA HIS A 356 29.05 9.40 43.87
C HIS A 356 30.12 8.63 44.67
N ALA A 357 29.70 7.84 45.67
CA ALA A 357 30.60 7.02 46.47
C ALA A 357 31.18 5.83 45.67
N TYR A 358 30.43 5.29 44.70
CA TYR A 358 30.93 4.26 43.79
C TYR A 358 32.04 4.79 42.87
N HIS A 359 31.88 6.01 42.33
CA HIS A 359 32.89 6.67 41.52
C HIS A 359 34.14 7.02 42.36
N GLU A 360 33.97 7.52 43.59
CA GLU A 360 35.10 7.77 44.51
C GLU A 360 35.81 6.48 44.92
N CYS A 361 35.11 5.39 45.24
CA CYS A 361 35.74 4.12 45.58
C CYS A 361 36.49 3.47 44.41
N LEU A 362 36.01 3.64 43.18
CA LEU A 362 36.72 3.20 41.97
C LEU A 362 37.96 4.05 41.71
N MET A 363 37.91 5.35 41.97
CA MET A 363 39.03 6.28 41.77
C MET A 363 40.08 6.26 42.89
N LEU A 364 39.70 6.02 44.15
CA LEU A 364 40.58 6.09 45.33
C LEU A 364 41.36 4.81 45.65
N ARG A 365 41.01 3.65 45.06
CA ARG A 365 41.62 2.35 45.40
C ARG A 365 42.33 1.66 44.22
N ASP A 366 42.93 2.43 43.31
CA ASP A 366 43.71 1.90 42.17
C ASP A 366 42.92 0.93 41.26
N LEU A 367 41.59 1.10 41.17
CA LEU A 367 40.78 0.56 40.08
C LEU A 367 40.72 1.58 38.91
N GLN A 368 41.81 2.33 38.75
CA GLN A 368 42.04 3.17 37.60
C GLN A 368 42.48 2.32 36.39
N PRO A 369 42.17 2.77 35.16
CA PRO A 369 42.69 2.19 33.93
C PRO A 369 44.22 2.27 33.81
#